data_AF-A0A9D3A108-F1
#
_entry.id   AF-A0A9D3A108-F1
#
_cell.length_a   1.000
_cell.length_b   1.000
_cell.length_c   1.000
_cell.angle_alpha   90.00
_cell.angle_beta   90.00
_cell.angle_gamma   90.00
#
_symmetry.space_group_name_H-M   'P 1'
#
loop_
_entity.id
_entity.type
_entity.pdbx_description
1 polymer ?
#
loop_
_entity_poly.entity_id
_entity_poly.type
_entity_poly.pdbx_seq_one_letter_code
_entity_poly.pdbx_strand_id
1 'polypeptide(L)'
;MYESLTRYLPEFDKVEGYGEWVIDHESKGTMDDPIQMPYVDYGPLVMGVYDAIYTFEEGHPEYGLNRYNDILERNSLKWDGRMMSEADVSQLDGQAVTALILGAVRADRFCEGALLGFFEDGSMRRWLERLADLDHQMEDRHA
;
A
#
# COMPACT_ATOMS: atom_id res chain seq x y z
N MET A 1 -4.07 13.55 11.55
CA MET A 1 -4.96 12.36 11.57
C MET A 1 -4.23 11.16 10.99
N TYR A 2 -3.57 11.31 9.85
CA TYR A 2 -2.89 10.24 9.11
C TYR A 2 -1.41 10.08 9.46
N GLU A 3 -0.92 10.76 10.49
CA GLU A 3 0.49 10.75 10.92
C GLU A 3 1.08 9.34 11.08
N SER A 4 0.30 8.37 11.55
CA SER A 4 0.73 6.97 11.68
C SER A 4 1.14 6.33 10.34
N LEU A 5 0.57 6.80 9.23
CA LEU A 5 0.89 6.41 7.85
C LEU A 5 1.90 7.36 7.21
N THR A 6 1.73 8.67 7.37
CA THR A 6 2.55 9.66 6.66
C THR A 6 3.96 9.80 7.24
N ARG A 7 4.21 9.34 8.47
CA ARG A 7 5.55 9.29 9.09
C ARG A 7 6.59 8.51 8.28
N TYR A 8 6.16 7.65 7.35
CA TYR A 8 7.06 6.86 6.50
C TYR A 8 7.57 7.64 5.27
N LEU A 9 6.98 8.79 4.93
CA LEU A 9 7.38 9.58 3.76
C LEU A 9 8.89 9.90 3.71
N PRO A 10 9.56 10.30 4.81
CA PRO A 10 11.00 10.56 4.78
C PRO A 10 11.87 9.34 4.47
N GLU A 11 11.36 8.12 4.61
CA GLU A 11 12.11 6.89 4.38
C GLU A 11 12.19 6.51 2.90
N PHE A 12 11.25 6.97 2.07
CA PHE A 12 11.26 6.71 0.61
C PHE A 12 12.53 7.23 -0.07
N ASP A 13 13.14 8.29 0.45
CA ASP A 13 14.37 8.88 -0.09
C ASP A 13 15.65 8.25 0.50
N LYS A 14 15.52 7.35 1.48
CA LYS A 14 16.64 6.73 2.20
C LYS A 14 16.86 5.27 1.84
N VAL A 15 15.81 4.58 1.38
CA VAL A 15 15.89 3.16 1.03
C VAL A 15 16.52 2.96 -0.33
N GLU A 16 17.33 1.92 -0.47
CA GLU A 16 17.92 1.51 -1.76
C GLU A 16 16.91 0.69 -2.61
N GLY A 17 15.91 0.08 -1.97
CA GLY A 17 14.87 -0.70 -2.60
C GLY A 17 13.71 -1.02 -1.63
N TYR A 18 12.62 -1.55 -2.18
CA TYR A 18 11.39 -1.86 -1.43
C TYR A 18 11.23 -3.35 -1.12
N GLY A 19 12.02 -4.20 -1.76
CA GLY A 19 12.06 -5.64 -1.56
C GLY A 19 12.83 -6.32 -2.69
N GLU A 20 13.14 -7.60 -2.52
CA GLU A 20 13.87 -8.39 -3.51
C GLU A 20 13.14 -9.69 -3.81
N TRP A 21 13.12 -10.09 -5.09
CA TRP A 21 12.59 -11.40 -5.48
C TRP A 21 13.56 -12.51 -5.08
N VAL A 22 13.09 -13.41 -4.23
CA VAL A 22 13.79 -14.62 -3.86
C VAL A 22 13.33 -15.75 -4.78
N ILE A 23 14.26 -16.26 -5.60
CA ILE A 23 14.00 -17.32 -6.57
C ILE A 23 14.87 -18.51 -6.21
N ASP A 24 14.22 -19.66 -6.04
CA ASP A 24 14.90 -20.92 -5.83
C ASP A 24 15.51 -21.43 -7.14
N HIS A 25 16.82 -21.64 -7.12
CA HIS A 25 17.61 -22.18 -8.22
C HIS A 25 18.29 -23.51 -7.86
N GLU A 26 18.11 -24.01 -6.64
CA GLU A 26 18.85 -25.15 -6.11
C GLU A 26 18.00 -26.42 -5.99
N SER A 27 16.71 -26.30 -5.63
CA SER A 27 15.85 -27.47 -5.43
C SER A 27 15.53 -28.22 -6.72
N LYS A 28 15.40 -29.54 -6.60
CA LYS A 28 15.22 -30.45 -7.73
C LYS A 28 13.76 -30.61 -8.18
N GLY A 29 12.80 -30.11 -7.41
CA GLY A 29 11.37 -30.24 -7.71
C GLY A 29 10.82 -31.67 -7.52
N THR A 30 11.45 -32.46 -6.66
CA THR A 30 10.97 -33.81 -6.31
C THR A 30 10.10 -33.76 -5.05
N MET A 31 9.44 -34.87 -4.69
CA MET A 31 8.67 -34.94 -3.43
C MET A 31 9.53 -34.72 -2.18
N ASP A 32 10.80 -35.18 -2.21
CA ASP A 32 11.74 -35.07 -1.10
C ASP A 32 12.57 -33.77 -1.13
N ASP A 33 12.50 -33.02 -2.23
CA ASP A 33 13.21 -31.75 -2.47
C ASP A 33 12.37 -30.85 -3.40
N PRO A 34 11.23 -30.32 -2.90
CA PRO A 34 10.29 -29.54 -3.70
C PRO A 34 10.86 -28.15 -4.02
N ILE A 35 10.48 -27.60 -5.18
CA ILE A 35 10.80 -26.21 -5.53
C ILE A 35 10.06 -25.27 -4.58
N GLN A 36 10.78 -24.33 -3.99
CA GLN A 36 10.18 -23.19 -3.32
C GLN A 36 9.68 -22.21 -4.37
N MET A 37 8.38 -21.88 -4.31
CA MET A 37 7.79 -20.89 -5.21
C MET A 37 8.43 -19.51 -4.95
N PRO A 38 8.69 -18.71 -6.01
CA PRO A 38 9.23 -17.36 -5.85
C PRO A 38 8.35 -16.49 -4.95
N TYR A 39 9.00 -15.66 -4.15
CA TYR A 39 8.34 -14.72 -3.25
C TYR A 39 9.17 -13.43 -3.13
N VAL A 40 8.55 -12.37 -2.64
CA VAL A 40 9.25 -11.11 -2.36
C VAL A 40 9.67 -11.08 -0.89
N ASP A 41 10.95 -10.83 -0.64
CA ASP A 41 11.45 -10.43 0.68
C ASP A 41 11.31 -8.91 0.82
N TYR A 42 10.30 -8.48 1.56
CA TYR A 42 9.93 -7.07 1.67
C TYR A 42 10.84 -6.30 2.61
N GLY A 43 11.26 -5.11 2.16
CA GLY A 43 12.08 -4.20 2.95
C GLY A 43 11.34 -3.57 4.13
N PRO A 44 12.08 -2.99 5.11
CA PRO A 44 11.49 -2.43 6.33
C PRO A 44 10.44 -1.34 6.10
N LEU A 45 10.61 -0.53 5.04
CA LEU A 45 9.63 0.51 4.69
C LEU A 45 8.28 -0.10 4.27
N VAL A 46 8.30 -1.11 3.41
CA VAL A 46 7.07 -1.77 2.94
C VAL A 46 6.36 -2.45 4.10
N MET A 47 7.09 -3.20 4.92
CA MET A 47 6.54 -3.85 6.12
C MET A 47 5.99 -2.83 7.12
N GLY A 48 6.66 -1.69 7.30
CA GLY A 48 6.19 -0.62 8.17
C GLY A 48 4.85 -0.01 7.71
N VAL A 49 4.71 0.28 6.43
CA VAL A 49 3.44 0.79 5.85
C VAL A 49 2.35 -0.28 5.90
N TYR A 50 2.70 -1.55 5.64
CA TYR A 50 1.79 -2.70 5.76
C TYR A 50 1.19 -2.78 7.17
N ASP A 51 2.03 -2.76 8.21
CA ASP A 51 1.55 -2.84 9.60
C ASP A 51 0.73 -1.60 10.00
N ALA A 52 1.17 -0.42 9.53
CA ALA A 52 0.51 0.84 9.83
C ALA A 52 -0.91 0.91 9.23
N ILE A 53 -1.14 0.39 8.01
CA ILE A 53 -2.48 0.42 7.41
C ILE A 53 -3.45 -0.52 8.12
N TYR A 54 -3.02 -1.69 8.60
CA TYR A 54 -3.88 -2.56 9.42
C TYR A 54 -4.18 -1.92 10.78
N THR A 55 -3.16 -1.35 11.43
CA THR A 55 -3.37 -0.62 12.69
C THR A 55 -4.35 0.55 12.50
N PHE A 56 -4.26 1.27 11.38
CA PHE A 56 -5.19 2.34 11.03
C PHE A 56 -6.61 1.79 10.79
N GLU A 57 -6.76 0.70 10.03
CA GLU A 57 -8.06 0.06 9.78
C GLU A 57 -8.77 -0.33 11.09
N GLU A 58 -8.04 -0.94 12.02
CA GLU A 58 -8.55 -1.38 13.31
C GLU A 58 -8.93 -0.20 14.21
N GLY A 59 -8.12 0.87 14.20
CA GLY A 59 -8.34 2.07 15.00
C GLY A 59 -9.43 3.01 14.49
N HIS A 60 -9.78 2.90 13.20
CA HIS A 60 -10.70 3.81 12.51
C HIS A 60 -11.86 3.07 11.81
N PRO A 61 -12.71 2.35 12.54
CA PRO A 61 -13.83 1.60 11.95
C PRO A 61 -14.82 2.50 11.19
N GLU A 62 -14.89 3.79 11.51
CA GLU A 62 -15.68 4.79 10.79
C GLU A 62 -15.28 4.95 9.31
N TYR A 63 -14.05 4.56 8.93
CA TYR A 63 -13.60 4.55 7.54
C TYR A 63 -14.17 3.36 6.75
N GLY A 64 -14.66 2.31 7.40
CA GLY A 64 -15.28 1.16 6.71
C GLY A 64 -14.35 0.48 5.69
N LEU A 65 -13.03 0.48 5.94
CA LEU A 65 -12.02 0.01 5.00
C LEU A 65 -12.10 -1.50 4.71
N ASN A 66 -12.78 -2.27 5.55
CA ASN A 66 -13.13 -3.67 5.24
C ASN A 66 -13.94 -3.82 3.93
N ARG A 67 -14.55 -2.73 3.44
CA ARG A 67 -15.26 -2.62 2.16
C ARG A 67 -14.53 -1.70 1.18
N TYR A 68 -13.20 -1.71 1.18
CA TYR A 68 -12.36 -0.89 0.31
C TYR A 68 -12.78 -0.95 -1.17
N ASN A 69 -13.17 -2.12 -1.71
CA ASN A 69 -13.67 -2.22 -3.08
C ASN A 69 -14.87 -1.31 -3.35
N ASP A 70 -15.88 -1.28 -2.47
CA ASP A 70 -17.05 -0.41 -2.62
C ASP A 70 -16.65 1.08 -2.53
N ILE A 71 -15.67 1.40 -1.68
CA ILE A 71 -15.16 2.77 -1.53
C ILE A 71 -14.47 3.21 -2.82
N LEU A 72 -13.60 2.35 -3.39
CA LEU A 72 -12.95 2.61 -4.67
C LEU A 72 -13.99 2.84 -5.77
N GLU A 73 -14.99 1.95 -5.90
CA GLU A 73 -16.03 2.06 -6.92
C GLU A 73 -16.84 3.37 -6.82
N ARG A 74 -17.21 3.79 -5.62
CA ARG A 74 -17.91 5.07 -5.38
C ARG A 74 -17.08 6.29 -5.77
N ASN A 75 -15.76 6.15 -5.71
CA ASN A 75 -14.80 7.17 -6.13
C ASN A 75 -14.36 7.00 -7.59
N SER A 76 -15.12 6.23 -8.38
CA SER A 76 -14.83 5.94 -9.80
C SER A 76 -13.50 5.23 -10.05
N LEU A 77 -13.01 4.50 -9.04
CA LEU A 77 -11.80 3.68 -9.11
C LEU A 77 -12.19 2.19 -9.14
N LYS A 78 -11.32 1.37 -9.74
CA LYS A 78 -11.45 -0.08 -9.71
C LYS A 78 -10.28 -0.67 -8.94
N TRP A 79 -10.52 -1.76 -8.22
CA TRP A 79 -9.45 -2.55 -7.62
C TRP A 79 -8.75 -3.39 -8.69
N ASP A 80 -7.88 -2.71 -9.43
CA ASP A 80 -7.07 -3.21 -10.52
C ASP A 80 -5.73 -2.47 -10.46
N GLY A 81 -4.62 -3.21 -10.60
CA GLY A 81 -3.28 -2.66 -10.40
C GLY A 81 -3.02 -1.40 -11.21
N ARG A 82 -3.36 -1.42 -12.50
CA ARG A 82 -3.15 -0.28 -13.38
C ARG A 82 -4.06 0.90 -13.02
N MET A 83 -5.35 0.63 -12.82
CA MET A 83 -6.31 1.70 -12.49
C MET A 83 -5.99 2.37 -11.16
N MET A 84 -5.50 1.61 -10.18
CA MET A 84 -5.06 2.16 -8.89
C MET A 84 -3.79 2.99 -9.03
N SER A 85 -2.78 2.50 -9.77
CA SER A 85 -1.54 3.24 -9.98
C SER A 85 -1.75 4.52 -10.79
N GLU A 86 -2.65 4.52 -11.78
CA GLU A 86 -2.92 5.70 -12.61
C GLU A 86 -3.92 6.68 -11.98
N ALA A 87 -4.47 6.38 -10.79
CA ALA A 87 -5.48 7.20 -10.14
C ALA A 87 -5.00 8.65 -9.85
N ASP A 88 -5.80 9.64 -10.25
CA ASP A 88 -5.63 11.02 -9.79
C ASP A 88 -6.16 11.15 -8.36
N VAL A 89 -5.23 11.18 -7.39
CA VAL A 89 -5.57 11.26 -5.97
C VAL A 89 -5.75 12.68 -5.46
N SER A 90 -5.53 13.71 -6.28
CA SER A 90 -5.57 15.11 -5.84
C SER A 90 -6.93 15.53 -5.29
N GLN A 91 -8.01 14.94 -5.81
CA GLN A 91 -9.40 15.21 -5.39
C GLN A 91 -9.96 14.15 -4.43
N LEU A 92 -9.23 13.07 -4.18
CA LEU A 92 -9.70 12.02 -3.28
C LEU A 92 -9.65 12.48 -1.83
N ASP A 93 -10.63 12.06 -1.05
CA ASP A 93 -10.63 12.23 0.40
C ASP A 93 -9.79 11.15 1.08
N GLY A 94 -9.59 11.28 2.39
CA GLY A 94 -8.77 10.33 3.13
C GLY A 94 -9.36 8.92 3.17
N GLN A 95 -10.68 8.76 3.04
CA GLN A 95 -11.32 7.44 3.00
C GLN A 95 -10.96 6.71 1.70
N ALA A 96 -11.06 7.39 0.56
CA ALA A 96 -10.68 6.84 -0.73
C ALA A 96 -9.18 6.53 -0.81
N VAL A 97 -8.33 7.41 -0.28
CA VAL A 97 -6.86 7.21 -0.30
C VAL A 97 -6.43 6.07 0.62
N THR A 98 -6.98 5.96 1.84
CA THR A 98 -6.69 4.82 2.72
C THR A 98 -7.26 3.50 2.17
N ALA A 99 -8.37 3.54 1.42
CA ALA A 99 -8.87 2.38 0.68
C ALA A 99 -7.95 1.95 -0.47
N LEU A 100 -7.27 2.88 -1.16
CA LEU A 100 -6.22 2.55 -2.15
C LEU A 100 -5.05 1.82 -1.48
N ILE A 101 -4.54 2.36 -0.37
CA ILE A 101 -3.41 1.77 0.37
C ILE A 101 -3.77 0.37 0.87
N LEU A 102 -4.92 0.19 1.52
CA LEU A 102 -5.35 -1.12 2.01
C LEU A 102 -5.62 -2.08 0.84
N GLY A 103 -6.21 -1.59 -0.25
CA GLY A 103 -6.44 -2.37 -1.46
C GLY A 103 -5.14 -2.89 -2.07
N ALA A 104 -4.08 -2.07 -2.10
CA ALA A 104 -2.77 -2.45 -2.60
C ALA A 104 -2.12 -3.53 -1.72
N VAL A 105 -2.15 -3.33 -0.40
CA VAL A 105 -1.65 -4.32 0.57
C VAL A 105 -2.41 -5.65 0.47
N ARG A 106 -3.73 -5.61 0.22
CA ARG A 106 -4.53 -6.82 0.05
C ARG A 106 -4.34 -7.48 -1.31
N ALA A 107 -3.95 -6.74 -2.36
CA ALA A 107 -3.69 -7.30 -3.68
C ALA A 107 -2.54 -8.33 -3.65
N ASP A 108 -1.56 -8.12 -2.76
CA ASP A 108 -0.42 -9.01 -2.58
C ASP A 108 -0.80 -10.43 -2.16
N ARG A 109 -1.92 -10.58 -1.45
CA ARG A 109 -2.46 -11.91 -1.08
C ARG A 109 -2.97 -12.72 -2.28
N PHE A 110 -3.21 -12.06 -3.41
CA PHE A 110 -3.73 -12.67 -4.63
C PHE A 110 -2.66 -12.75 -5.73
N CYS A 111 -1.66 -11.88 -5.68
CA CYS A 111 -0.57 -11.83 -6.64
C CYS A 111 0.70 -11.40 -5.90
N GLU A 112 1.60 -12.36 -5.67
CA GLU A 112 2.90 -12.11 -5.05
C GLU A 112 3.66 -10.99 -5.78
N GLY A 113 4.17 -10.02 -5.01
CA GLY A 113 4.86 -8.85 -5.54
C GLY A 113 3.94 -7.75 -6.10
N ALA A 114 2.62 -7.86 -5.97
CA ALA A 114 1.71 -6.78 -6.34
C ALA A 114 1.94 -5.54 -5.47
N LEU A 115 2.19 -5.72 -4.16
CA LEU A 115 2.50 -4.60 -3.28
C LEU A 115 3.83 -3.95 -3.67
N LEU A 116 4.85 -4.75 -3.98
CA LEU A 116 6.15 -4.25 -4.46
C LEU A 116 5.98 -3.30 -5.65
N GLY A 117 5.16 -3.69 -6.64
CA GLY A 117 4.89 -2.88 -7.83
C GLY A 117 4.34 -1.47 -7.51
N PHE A 118 3.44 -1.35 -6.52
CA PHE A 118 2.90 -0.04 -6.11
C PHE A 118 3.91 0.85 -5.37
N PHE A 119 4.92 0.26 -4.75
CA PHE A 119 6.03 1.03 -4.18
C PHE A 119 6.99 1.49 -5.27
N GLU A 120 7.37 0.57 -6.17
CA GLU A 120 8.32 0.84 -7.26
C GLU A 120 7.80 1.87 -8.27
N ASP A 121 6.50 1.84 -8.59
CA ASP A 121 5.88 2.81 -9.51
C ASP A 121 5.54 4.16 -8.86
N GLY A 122 5.85 4.32 -7.55
CA GLY A 122 5.63 5.53 -6.78
C GLY A 122 4.17 5.79 -6.38
N SER A 123 3.26 4.86 -6.61
CA SER A 123 1.85 5.01 -6.21
C SER A 123 1.71 5.12 -4.71
N MET A 124 2.39 4.27 -3.94
CA MET A 124 2.33 4.31 -2.48
C MET A 124 2.79 5.66 -1.92
N ARG A 125 3.89 6.21 -2.44
CA ARG A 125 4.38 7.55 -2.06
C ARG A 125 3.32 8.62 -2.31
N ARG A 126 2.75 8.67 -3.52
CA ARG A 126 1.73 9.66 -3.91
C ARG A 126 0.49 9.58 -3.02
N TRP A 127 0.07 8.38 -2.64
CA TRP A 127 -1.08 8.21 -1.74
C TRP A 127 -0.77 8.72 -0.32
N LEU A 128 0.42 8.43 0.21
CA LEU A 128 0.85 8.94 1.51
C LEU A 128 1.03 10.47 1.51
N GLU A 129 1.58 11.05 0.44
CA GLU A 129 1.69 12.50 0.26
C GLU A 129 0.31 13.16 0.28
N ARG A 130 -0.67 12.56 -0.42
CA ARG A 130 -2.05 13.06 -0.39
C ARG A 130 -2.68 13.04 1.01
N LEU A 131 -2.41 12.00 1.81
CA LEU A 131 -2.87 11.98 3.21
C LEU A 131 -2.20 13.07 4.04
N ALA A 132 -0.92 13.35 3.81
CA ALA A 132 -0.22 14.44 4.50
C ALA A 132 -0.82 15.80 4.14
N ASP A 133 -1.13 16.03 2.85
CA ASP A 133 -1.79 17.25 2.39
C ASP A 133 -3.17 17.45 3.06
N LEU A 134 -3.93 16.36 3.23
CA LEU A 134 -5.23 16.41 3.90
C LEU A 134 -5.11 16.81 5.38
N ASP A 135 -4.09 16.31 6.09
CA ASP A 135 -3.82 16.71 7.47
C ASP A 135 -3.49 18.21 7.57
N HIS A 136 -2.58 18.72 6.72
CA HIS A 136 -2.27 20.16 6.69
C HIS A 136 -3.50 21.02 6.36
N GLN A 137 -4.32 20.61 5.39
CA GLN A 137 -5.56 21.31 5.03
C GLN A 137 -6.59 21.33 6.16
N MET A 138 -6.58 20.33 7.05
CA MET A 138 -7.43 20.30 8.23
C MET A 138 -6.90 21.26 9.30
N GLU A 139 -5.58 21.29 9.53
CA GLU A 139 -4.95 22.21 10.49
C GLU A 139 -5.20 23.67 10.12
N ASP A 140 -5.01 24.06 8.85
CA ASP A 140 -5.24 25.42 8.35
C ASP A 140 -6.69 25.89 8.50
N ARG A 141 -7.67 24.97 8.52
CA ARG A 141 -9.09 25.32 8.71
C ARG A 141 -9.47 25.56 10.17
N HIS A 142 -8.61 25.14 11.10
CA HIS A 142 -8.83 25.28 12.54
C HIS A 142 -7.89 26.31 13.19
N ALA A 143 -7.01 26.93 12.41
CA ALA A 143 -6.14 28.06 12.79
C ALA A 143 -6.83 29.41 12.57
#